data_AF-A0A3A5KEX6-F1
#
_entry.id   AF-A0A3A5KEX6-F1
#
_cell.length_a   1.000
_cell.length_b   1.000
_cell.length_c   1.000
_cell.angle_alpha   90.00
_cell.angle_beta   90.00
_cell.angle_gamma   90.00
#
_symmetry.space_group_name_H-M   'P 1'
#
loop_
_entity.id
_entity.type
_entity.pdbx_description
1 polymer ?
#
loop_
_entity_poly.entity_id
_entity_poly.type
_entity_poly.pdbx_seq_one_letter_code
_entity_poly.pdbx_strand_id
1 'polypeptide(L)'
;MFICSMPSLLLLSVNRAFAFNFGFVRVPDWMDSYIVWLFAATCICWVGLAATKPRGVPFNQLSNTRVSPLANVFRFGMIIVFTILMVLLFAGMGLRR
;
A
#
# COMPACT_ATOMS: atom_id res chain seq x y z
N MET A 1 -22.28 -9.47 11.51
CA MET A 1 -21.14 -10.36 11.16
C MET A 1 -19.90 -9.53 10.76
N PHE A 2 -19.51 -8.54 11.56
CA PHE A 2 -18.39 -7.61 11.27
C PHE A 2 -17.46 -7.39 12.47
N ILE A 3 -17.75 -8.00 13.63
CA ILE A 3 -16.99 -7.82 14.89
C ILE A 3 -15.87 -8.87 15.00
N CYS A 4 -15.95 -10.00 14.27
CA CYS A 4 -14.94 -11.07 14.30
C CYS A 4 -13.72 -10.81 13.37
N SER A 5 -13.76 -9.80 12.51
CA SER A 5 -12.67 -9.44 11.59
C SER A 5 -11.59 -8.54 12.22
N MET A 6 -11.89 -7.88 13.35
CA MET A 6 -10.93 -7.06 14.10
C MET A 6 -9.93 -7.87 14.94
N PRO A 7 -10.34 -8.93 15.69
CA PRO A 7 -9.38 -9.73 16.47
C PRO A 7 -8.45 -10.57 15.59
N SER A 8 -8.84 -10.94 14.37
CA SER A 8 -8.00 -11.67 13.43
C SER A 8 -6.85 -10.81 12.86
N LEU A 9 -7.09 -9.52 12.62
CA LEU A 9 -6.05 -8.55 12.28
C LEU A 9 -5.07 -8.32 13.45
N LEU A 10 -5.59 -8.28 14.69
CA LEU A 10 -4.76 -8.21 15.89
C LEU A 10 -3.94 -9.49 16.13
N LEU A 11 -4.49 -10.66 15.85
CA LEU A 11 -3.76 -11.95 15.94
C LEU A 11 -2.65 -12.07 14.88
N LEU A 12 -2.88 -11.57 13.66
CA LEU A 12 -1.82 -11.43 12.65
C LEU A 12 -0.71 -10.47 13.09
N SER A 13 -1.05 -9.39 13.82
CA SER A 13 -0.07 -8.45 14.38
C SER A 13 0.77 -9.03 15.52
N VAL A 14 0.32 -10.09 16.21
CA VAL A 14 1.04 -10.75 17.32
C VAL A 14 1.96 -11.87 16.81
N ASN A 15 1.70 -12.44 15.64
CA ASN A 15 2.62 -13.36 14.97
C ASN A 15 3.80 -12.59 14.36
N ARG A 16 4.84 -12.34 15.16
CA ARG A 16 6.15 -11.76 14.77
C ARG A 16 6.97 -12.63 13.79
N ALA A 17 6.31 -13.42 12.94
CA ALA A 17 6.94 -14.34 12.00
C ALA A 17 6.52 -14.05 10.55
N PHE A 18 5.93 -12.88 10.26
CA PHE A 18 5.67 -12.45 8.89
C PHE A 18 6.91 -11.80 8.29
N ALA A 19 8.07 -12.47 8.37
CA ALA A 19 9.30 -11.99 7.74
C ALA A 19 9.01 -11.79 6.25
N PHE A 20 8.78 -10.53 5.82
CA PHE A 20 8.56 -10.20 4.42
C PHE A 20 9.83 -10.57 3.68
N ASN A 21 9.83 -11.77 3.09
CA ASN A 21 10.98 -12.37 2.45
C ASN A 21 10.59 -12.64 1.01
N PHE A 22 10.72 -11.62 0.16
CA PHE A 22 10.47 -11.72 -1.27
C PHE A 22 11.62 -12.45 -2.01
N GLY A 23 12.38 -13.31 -1.32
CA GLY A 23 13.59 -13.98 -1.81
C GLY A 23 14.79 -13.04 -2.00
N PHE A 24 14.56 -11.84 -2.56
CA PHE A 24 15.58 -10.83 -2.89
C PHE A 24 15.56 -9.60 -1.96
N VAL A 25 14.45 -9.41 -1.25
CA VAL A 25 14.23 -8.29 -0.32
C VAL A 25 13.78 -8.90 1.00
N ARG A 26 14.55 -8.64 2.06
CA ARG A 26 14.17 -8.97 3.43
C ARG A 26 14.47 -7.78 4.33
N VAL A 27 13.44 -7.35 5.02
CA VAL A 27 13.37 -6.17 5.89
C VAL A 27 13.38 -6.67 7.36
N PRO A 28 13.82 -5.86 8.36
CA PRO A 28 13.72 -6.20 9.77
C PRO A 28 12.28 -6.53 10.20
N ASP A 29 12.12 -7.54 11.06
CA ASP A 29 10.80 -8.09 11.40
C ASP A 29 9.85 -7.07 12.08
N TRP A 30 10.41 -6.02 12.71
CA TRP A 30 9.62 -4.94 13.32
C TRP A 30 8.99 -3.98 12.29
N MET A 31 9.50 -3.96 11.06
CA MET A 31 8.99 -3.12 9.98
C MET A 31 7.85 -3.79 9.19
N ASP A 32 7.66 -5.10 9.35
CA ASP A 32 6.69 -5.88 8.59
C ASP A 32 5.26 -5.32 8.74
N SER A 33 4.86 -4.95 9.96
CA SER A 33 3.53 -4.36 10.21
C SER A 33 3.32 -3.05 9.44
N TYR A 34 4.34 -2.19 9.39
CA TYR A 34 4.27 -0.93 8.63
C TYR A 34 4.14 -1.19 7.12
N ILE A 35 4.88 -2.18 6.59
CA ILE A 35 4.81 -2.57 5.18
C ILE A 35 3.42 -3.12 4.84
N VAL A 36 2.84 -3.98 5.68
CA VAL A 36 1.47 -4.49 5.50
C VAL A 36 0.47 -3.34 5.40
N TRP A 37 0.52 -2.41 6.35
CA TRP A 37 -0.41 -1.28 6.39
C TRP A 37 -0.27 -0.35 5.19
N LEU A 38 0.97 -0.03 4.80
CA LEU A 38 1.23 0.80 3.61
C LEU A 38 0.81 0.10 2.32
N PHE A 39 1.00 -1.22 2.24
CA PHE A 39 0.55 -2.00 1.09
C PHE A 39 -0.98 -2.01 1.00
N ALA A 40 -1.67 -2.24 2.13
CA ALA A 40 -3.12 -2.17 2.18
C ALA A 40 -3.64 -0.78 1.80
N ALA A 41 -3.03 0.29 2.30
CA ALA A 41 -3.36 1.67 1.92
C ALA A 41 -3.14 1.92 0.42
N THR A 42 -2.05 1.40 -0.16
CA THR A 42 -1.77 1.49 -1.60
C THR A 42 -2.88 0.81 -2.41
N CYS A 43 -3.29 -0.40 -2.00
CA CYS A 43 -4.40 -1.13 -2.64
C CYS A 43 -5.71 -0.34 -2.57
N ILE A 44 -6.05 0.26 -1.41
CA ILE A 44 -7.26 1.08 -1.26
C ILE A 44 -7.20 2.30 -2.18
N CYS A 45 -6.08 3.01 -2.24
CA CYS A 45 -5.91 4.14 -3.15
C CYS A 45 -6.02 3.71 -4.62
N TRP A 46 -5.53 2.51 -4.96
CA TRP A 46 -5.64 1.96 -6.31
C TRP A 46 -7.07 1.59 -6.69
N VAL A 47 -7.81 0.94 -5.80
CA VAL A 47 -9.24 0.68 -5.99
C VAL A 47 -10.04 1.98 -6.07
N GLY A 48 -9.75 2.95 -5.21
CA GLY A 48 -10.37 4.28 -5.24
C GLY A 48 -10.09 5.01 -6.56
N LEU A 49 -8.86 4.94 -7.08
CA LEU A 49 -8.51 5.49 -8.38
C LEU A 49 -9.22 4.75 -9.53
N ALA A 50 -9.29 3.42 -9.48
CA ALA A 50 -9.97 2.60 -10.47
C ALA A 50 -11.49 2.87 -10.50
N ALA A 51 -12.10 3.13 -9.34
CA ALA A 51 -13.53 3.43 -9.21
C ALA A 51 -13.88 4.87 -9.63
N THR A 52 -13.01 5.84 -9.34
CA THR A 52 -13.23 7.27 -9.67
C THR A 52 -12.80 7.64 -11.08
N LYS A 53 -12.08 6.74 -11.76
CA LYS A 53 -11.64 6.88 -13.13
C LYS A 53 -12.82 6.85 -14.13
N PRO A 54 -12.86 7.75 -15.12
CA PRO A 54 -13.85 7.71 -16.19
C PRO A 54 -13.72 6.43 -17.03
N ARG A 55 -14.86 5.79 -17.33
CA ARG A 55 -14.93 4.57 -18.15
C ARG A 55 -14.37 4.84 -19.55
N GLY A 56 -13.52 3.94 -20.04
CA GLY A 56 -12.94 4.03 -21.39
C GLY A 56 -11.60 4.76 -21.50
N VAL A 57 -11.13 5.45 -20.46
CA VAL A 57 -9.80 6.08 -20.47
C VAL A 57 -8.76 5.07 -19.95
N PRO A 58 -7.62 4.83 -20.61
CA PRO A 58 -6.55 4.00 -20.04
C PRO A 58 -5.79 4.71 -18.90
N PHE A 59 -5.21 3.97 -17.96
CA PHE A 59 -4.54 4.56 -16.78
C PHE A 59 -3.43 5.55 -17.15
N ASN A 60 -2.71 5.30 -18.24
CA ASN A 60 -1.63 6.15 -18.75
C ASN A 60 -2.11 7.51 -19.26
N GLN A 61 -3.41 7.67 -19.55
CA GLN A 61 -3.99 8.90 -20.07
C GLN A 61 -4.75 9.70 -19.00
N LEU A 62 -4.82 9.24 -17.75
CA LEU A 62 -5.46 9.98 -16.65
C LEU A 62 -4.81 11.35 -16.37
N SER A 63 -3.56 11.56 -16.80
CA SER A 63 -2.89 12.85 -16.61
C SER A 63 -3.31 13.90 -17.62
N ASN A 64 -3.82 13.49 -18.78
CA ASN A 64 -4.23 14.39 -19.87
C ASN A 64 -5.75 14.53 -20.00
N THR A 65 -6.52 13.79 -19.19
CA THR A 65 -7.97 13.92 -19.14
C THR A 65 -8.41 14.72 -17.93
N ARG A 66 -9.52 15.47 -18.06
CA ARG A 66 -10.15 16.14 -16.91
C ARG A 66 -10.67 15.08 -15.94
N VAL A 67 -9.87 14.79 -14.92
CA VAL A 67 -10.21 13.89 -13.82
C VAL A 67 -10.90 14.64 -12.69
N SER A 68 -11.75 13.95 -11.95
CA SER A 68 -12.41 14.55 -10.78
C SER A 68 -11.38 14.93 -9.70
N PRO A 69 -11.66 15.96 -8.87
CA PRO A 69 -10.78 16.32 -7.76
C PRO A 69 -10.50 15.13 -6.83
N LEU A 70 -11.50 14.26 -6.63
CA LEU A 70 -11.40 13.05 -5.84
C LEU A 70 -10.43 12.02 -6.45
N ALA A 71 -10.45 11.84 -7.77
CA ALA A 71 -9.50 10.98 -8.46
C ALA A 71 -8.05 11.49 -8.32
N ASN A 72 -7.86 12.82 -8.30
CA ASN A 72 -6.55 13.42 -8.01
C ASN A 72 -6.09 13.11 -6.58
N VAL A 73 -6.96 13.19 -5.57
CA VAL A 73 -6.62 12.83 -4.19
C VAL A 73 -6.15 11.37 -4.11
N PHE A 74 -6.88 10.43 -4.72
CA PHE A 74 -6.46 9.03 -4.75
C PHE A 74 -5.15 8.82 -5.49
N ARG A 75 -4.91 9.55 -6.58
CA ARG A 75 -3.66 9.50 -7.34
C ARG A 75 -2.48 10.01 -6.52
N PHE A 76 -2.59 11.18 -5.90
CA PHE A 76 -1.53 11.73 -5.04
C PHE A 76 -1.32 10.85 -3.80
N GLY A 77 -2.40 10.38 -3.17
CA GLY A 77 -2.33 9.45 -2.06
C GLY A 77 -1.57 8.17 -2.43
N MET A 78 -1.89 7.58 -3.58
CA MET A 78 -1.16 6.41 -4.09
C MET A 78 0.32 6.69 -4.28
N ILE A 79 0.68 7.81 -4.93
CA ILE A 79 2.09 8.18 -5.17
C ILE A 79 2.84 8.33 -3.83
N ILE A 80 2.24 9.04 -2.87
CA ILE A 80 2.86 9.29 -1.57
C ILE A 80 3.04 7.98 -0.79
N VAL A 81 1.97 7.19 -0.64
CA VAL A 81 1.99 5.93 0.12
C VAL A 81 2.97 4.94 -0.52
N PHE A 82 2.95 4.83 -1.85
CA PHE A 82 3.88 3.97 -2.58
C PHE A 82 5.33 4.42 -2.41
N THR A 83 5.59 5.73 -2.47
CA THR A 83 6.94 6.27 -2.25
C THR A 83 7.43 5.96 -0.83
N ILE A 84 6.58 6.14 0.19
CA ILE A 84 6.90 5.81 1.58
C ILE A 84 7.18 4.30 1.72
N LEU A 85 6.37 3.45 1.08
CA LEU A 85 6.57 2.00 1.08
C LEU A 85 7.91 1.62 0.45
N MET A 86 8.26 2.20 -0.70
CA MET A 86 9.57 1.99 -1.34
C MET A 86 10.72 2.45 -0.44
N VAL A 87 10.64 3.64 0.16
CA VAL A 87 11.67 4.17 1.06
C VAL A 87 11.87 3.25 2.26
N LEU A 88 10.80 2.79 2.91
CA LEU A 88 10.89 1.86 4.03
C LEU A 88 11.46 0.51 3.61
N LEU A 89 11.11 0.02 2.42
CA LEU A 89 11.65 -1.24 1.90
C LEU A 89 13.16 -1.13 1.66
N PHE A 90 13.63 -0.06 1.00
CA PHE A 90 15.07 0.18 0.79
C PHE A 90 15.84 0.47 2.09
N ALA A 91 15.29 1.32 2.97
CA ALA A 91 15.88 1.61 4.27
C ALA A 91 15.96 0.34 5.13
N GLY A 92 14.91 -0.47 5.11
CA GLY A 92 14.85 -1.76 5.78
C GLY A 92 15.92 -2.74 5.28
N MET A 93 16.09 -2.85 3.97
CA MET A 93 17.20 -3.64 3.40
C MET A 93 18.57 -3.13 3.85
N GLY A 94 18.75 -1.81 3.96
CA GLY A 94 19.98 -1.17 4.42
C GLY A 94 20.28 -1.42 5.90
N LEU A 95 19.27 -1.28 6.77
CA LEU A 95 19.38 -1.47 8.23
C LEU A 95 19.65 -2.91 8.65
N ARG A 96 19.46 -3.88 7.74
CA ARG A 96 19.70 -5.30 7.99
C ARG A 96 21.14 -5.75 7.68
N ARG A 97 21.93 -4.92 6.99
CA ARG A 97 23.37 -5.15 6.79
C ARG A 97 24.16 -4.71 8.01
#